data_AF-A0A3D3V4I7-F1
#
_entry.id   AF-A0A3D3V4I7-F1
#
_cell.length_a   1.000
_cell.length_b   1.000
_cell.length_c   1.000
_cell.angle_alpha   90.00
_cell.angle_beta   90.00
_cell.angle_gamma   90.00
#
_symmetry.space_group_name_H-M   'P 1'
#
loop_
_entity.id
_entity.type
_entity.pdbx_description
1 polymer ?
#
loop_
_entity_poly.entity_id
_entity_poly.type
_entity_poly.pdbx_seq_one_letter_code
_entity_poly.pdbx_strand_id
1 'polypeptide(L)'
;LPFDYFEELESTIADIRTSEKRFYRKITDIYATSVDYDPTNDQSIVFFKTVQNKVHYAVTGSTAAEIVASRIDVSKKNLGLTNFRGIKPKKEEVVIAKNYYNKEELTQLNALVEQYLIFATEQARRRIPMKMSDWNEKLHGFLTINDRNILQDAGKISHELMVEIAEKKFDEYKSIEARQDVDFDEIALSAIESVKNSGRVKIINIKKVKLK
;
A
#
# COMPACT_ATOMS: atom_id res chain seq x y z
N LEU A 1 -29.36 11.69 27.22
CA LEU A 1 -28.08 11.03 26.87
C LEU A 1 -27.71 11.52 25.48
N PRO A 2 -26.50 12.07 25.27
CA PRO A 2 -25.98 12.29 23.94
C PRO A 2 -25.86 10.93 23.23
N PHE A 3 -25.88 10.92 21.89
CA PHE A 3 -25.65 9.77 21.01
C PHE A 3 -24.78 8.67 21.67
N ASP A 4 -25.26 7.43 21.74
CA ASP A 4 -24.60 6.34 22.47
C ASP A 4 -23.25 6.01 21.81
N TYR A 5 -22.14 6.29 22.50
CA TYR A 5 -20.77 5.99 22.06
C TYR A 5 -20.63 4.58 21.48
N PHE A 6 -21.35 3.61 22.04
CA PHE A 6 -21.32 2.23 21.56
C PHE A 6 -22.11 2.03 20.26
N GLU A 7 -23.22 2.75 20.05
CA GLU A 7 -23.97 2.72 18.79
C GLU A 7 -23.16 3.37 17.64
N GLU A 8 -22.47 4.48 17.91
CA GLU A 8 -21.57 5.12 16.94
C GLU A 8 -20.38 4.20 16.59
N LEU A 9 -19.81 3.54 17.60
CA LEU A 9 -18.74 2.57 17.40
C LEU A 9 -19.19 1.37 16.54
N GLU A 10 -20.36 0.78 16.83
CA GLU A 10 -20.90 -0.33 16.04
C GLU A 10 -21.19 0.08 14.59
N SER A 11 -21.83 1.24 14.38
CA SER A 11 -22.11 1.78 13.04
C SER A 11 -20.81 2.02 12.27
N THR A 12 -19.81 2.60 12.93
CA THR A 12 -18.50 2.89 12.32
C THR A 12 -17.80 1.61 11.87
N ILE A 13 -17.79 0.57 12.71
CA ILE A 13 -17.15 -0.71 12.34
C ILE A 13 -17.93 -1.41 11.21
N ALA A 14 -19.26 -1.34 11.21
CA ALA A 14 -20.07 -1.88 10.12
C ALA A 14 -19.73 -1.21 8.77
N ASP A 15 -19.66 0.12 8.73
CA ASP A 15 -19.29 0.89 7.53
C ASP A 15 -17.86 0.59 7.06
N ILE A 16 -16.93 0.37 7.99
CA ILE A 16 -15.55 -0.02 7.69
C ILE A 16 -15.48 -1.37 6.96
N ARG A 17 -16.30 -2.35 7.38
CA ARG A 17 -16.32 -3.69 6.78
C ARG A 17 -16.90 -3.68 5.38
N THR A 18 -18.03 -3.00 5.18
CA THR A 18 -18.79 -3.01 3.92
C THR A 18 -18.16 -2.14 2.82
N SER A 19 -17.32 -1.18 3.18
CA SER A 19 -16.70 -0.28 2.22
C SER A 19 -15.43 -0.85 1.58
N GLU A 20 -15.19 -0.51 0.30
CA GLU A 20 -13.92 -0.71 -0.42
C GLU A 20 -12.79 0.21 0.12
N LYS A 21 -12.74 0.43 1.44
CA LYS A 21 -11.71 1.22 2.10
C LYS A 21 -10.36 0.50 1.98
N ARG A 22 -9.29 1.29 1.73
CA ARG A 22 -7.92 0.79 1.84
C ARG A 22 -7.73 0.22 3.25
N PHE A 23 -7.11 -0.94 3.33
CA PHE A 23 -6.83 -1.67 4.57
C PHE A 23 -6.48 -0.78 5.78
N TYR A 24 -5.43 0.05 5.69
CA TYR A 24 -4.97 0.85 6.83
C TYR A 24 -6.04 1.82 7.33
N ARG A 25 -6.86 2.35 6.43
CA ARG A 25 -7.99 3.20 6.81
C ARG A 25 -8.99 2.42 7.68
N LYS A 26 -9.23 1.14 7.39
CA LYS A 26 -10.14 0.30 8.18
C LYS A 26 -9.69 0.16 9.65
N ILE A 27 -8.41 -0.13 9.86
CA ILE A 27 -7.85 -0.27 11.22
C ILE A 27 -7.71 1.11 11.90
N THR A 28 -7.30 2.14 11.15
CA THR A 28 -7.18 3.51 11.67
C THR A 28 -8.51 4.07 12.14
N ASP A 29 -9.59 3.83 11.38
CA ASP A 29 -10.93 4.29 11.74
C ASP A 29 -11.43 3.66 13.06
N ILE A 30 -11.04 2.42 13.40
CA ILE A 30 -11.35 1.82 14.72
C ILE A 30 -10.63 2.55 15.83
N TYR A 31 -9.32 2.76 15.69
CA TYR A 31 -8.58 3.39 16.78
C TYR A 31 -8.92 4.86 16.96
N ALA A 32 -9.41 5.51 15.90
CA ALA A 32 -9.97 6.86 16.00
C ALA A 32 -11.20 6.93 16.90
N THR A 33 -11.84 5.80 17.24
CA THR A 33 -12.94 5.76 18.21
C THR A 33 -12.46 5.58 19.65
N SER A 34 -11.15 5.50 19.90
CA SER A 34 -10.63 5.34 21.26
C SER A 34 -11.00 6.56 22.10
N VAL A 35 -11.28 6.35 23.37
CA VAL A 35 -11.72 7.43 24.28
C VAL A 35 -10.68 8.54 24.46
N ASP A 36 -9.40 8.22 24.21
CA ASP A 36 -8.25 9.10 24.35
C ASP A 36 -7.61 9.47 23.00
N TYR A 37 -8.31 9.22 21.89
CA TYR A 37 -7.80 9.55 20.56
C TYR A 37 -7.77 11.07 20.32
N ASP A 38 -6.60 11.57 19.93
CA ASP A 38 -6.41 12.93 19.41
C ASP A 38 -5.56 12.87 18.13
N PRO A 39 -6.08 13.29 16.95
CA PRO A 39 -5.35 13.25 15.69
C PRO A 39 -4.14 14.19 15.64
N THR A 40 -4.05 15.17 16.53
CA THR A 40 -2.96 16.14 16.60
C THR A 40 -1.82 15.71 17.54
N ASN A 41 -2.04 14.65 18.32
CA ASN A 41 -1.07 14.17 19.29
C ASN A 41 -0.04 13.23 18.62
N ASP A 42 1.24 13.49 18.87
CA ASP A 42 2.36 12.65 18.42
C ASP A 42 2.21 11.19 18.86
N GLN A 43 1.60 10.95 20.03
CA GLN A 43 1.30 9.60 20.54
C GLN A 43 0.41 8.82 19.55
N SER A 44 -0.63 9.46 18.99
CA SER A 44 -1.53 8.85 18.02
C SER A 44 -0.80 8.49 16.73
N ILE A 45 0.07 9.38 16.25
CA ILE A 45 0.89 9.16 15.05
C ILE A 45 1.84 7.97 15.24
N VAL A 46 2.56 7.94 16.37
CA VAL A 46 3.47 6.85 16.73
C VAL A 46 2.72 5.53 16.86
N PHE A 47 1.55 5.55 17.48
CA PHE A 47 0.70 4.39 17.63
C PHE A 47 0.30 3.80 16.26
N PHE A 48 -0.18 4.63 15.31
CA PHE A 48 -0.57 4.13 13.99
C PHE A 48 0.61 3.53 13.22
N LYS A 49 1.78 4.16 13.28
CA LYS A 49 3.02 3.62 12.70
C LYS A 49 3.36 2.26 13.31
N THR A 50 3.23 2.14 14.63
CA THR A 50 3.49 0.90 15.36
C THR A 50 2.55 -0.22 14.94
N VAL A 51 1.24 0.04 14.90
CA VAL A 51 0.24 -0.94 14.49
C VAL A 51 0.46 -1.36 13.03
N GLN A 52 0.69 -0.41 12.13
CA GLN A 52 0.97 -0.71 10.72
C GLN A 52 2.16 -1.65 10.59
N ASN A 53 3.27 -1.38 11.30
CA ASN A 53 4.45 -2.23 11.26
C ASN A 53 4.19 -3.62 11.87
N LYS A 54 3.45 -3.72 12.98
CA LYS A 54 3.05 -5.02 13.56
C LYS A 54 2.27 -5.88 12.57
N VAL A 55 1.32 -5.27 11.84
CA VAL A 55 0.51 -6.01 10.86
C VAL A 55 1.34 -6.43 9.64
N HIS A 56 2.20 -5.55 9.12
CA HIS A 56 3.13 -5.92 8.05
C HIS A 56 4.04 -7.07 8.44
N TYR A 57 4.58 -7.02 9.66
CA TYR A 57 5.47 -8.03 10.19
C TYR A 57 4.76 -9.38 10.41
N ALA A 58 3.52 -9.36 10.89
CA ALA A 58 2.71 -10.57 11.06
C ALA A 58 2.47 -11.35 9.76
N VAL A 59 2.46 -10.66 8.62
CA VAL A 59 2.25 -11.27 7.30
C VAL A 59 3.57 -11.62 6.60
N THR A 60 4.59 -10.77 6.74
CA THR A 60 5.80 -10.85 5.89
C THR A 60 7.10 -11.10 6.64
N GLY A 61 7.09 -11.02 7.97
CA GLY A 61 8.30 -11.06 8.80
C GLY A 61 9.18 -9.80 8.71
N SER A 62 8.68 -8.74 8.07
CA SER A 62 9.39 -7.49 7.84
C SER A 62 8.48 -6.29 8.11
N THR A 63 9.07 -5.17 8.55
CA THR A 63 8.40 -3.87 8.64
C THR A 63 8.09 -3.30 7.26
N ALA A 64 7.23 -2.28 7.18
CA ALA A 64 6.90 -1.63 5.90
C ALA A 64 8.16 -1.12 5.17
N ALA A 65 9.07 -0.52 5.93
CA ALA A 65 10.31 0.05 5.41
C ALA A 65 11.23 -1.04 4.83
N GLU A 66 11.38 -2.15 5.55
CA GLU A 66 12.19 -3.30 5.12
C GLU A 66 11.61 -3.98 3.89
N ILE A 67 10.29 -4.11 3.79
CA ILE A 67 9.62 -4.69 2.61
C ILE A 67 9.97 -3.87 1.36
N VAL A 68 9.79 -2.55 1.40
CA VAL A 68 10.08 -1.69 0.26
C VAL A 68 11.56 -1.78 -0.09
N ALA A 69 12.45 -1.52 0.87
CA ALA A 69 13.89 -1.44 0.63
C ALA A 69 14.46 -2.76 0.08
N SER A 70 13.96 -3.91 0.55
CA SER A 70 14.40 -5.23 0.09
C SER A 70 13.82 -5.66 -1.25
N ARG A 71 12.62 -5.19 -1.63
CA ARG A 71 11.90 -5.69 -2.81
C ARG A 71 11.99 -4.78 -4.03
N ILE A 72 12.20 -3.48 -3.84
CA ILE A 72 12.32 -2.54 -4.94
C ILE A 72 13.56 -2.85 -5.78
N ASP A 73 13.39 -3.00 -7.09
CA ASP A 73 14.45 -3.46 -7.98
C ASP A 73 14.27 -2.92 -9.41
N VAL A 74 15.24 -2.13 -9.88
CA VAL A 74 15.23 -1.47 -11.19
C VAL A 74 15.30 -2.47 -12.34
N SER A 75 15.87 -3.65 -12.12
CA SER A 75 15.94 -4.71 -13.13
C SER A 75 14.59 -5.40 -13.37
N LYS A 76 13.65 -5.28 -12.43
CA LYS A 76 12.33 -5.90 -12.53
C LYS A 76 11.35 -4.97 -13.22
N LYS A 77 10.39 -5.57 -13.93
CA LYS A 77 9.25 -4.83 -14.49
C LYS A 77 8.58 -4.02 -13.39
N ASN A 78 8.27 -2.75 -13.68
CA ASN A 78 7.62 -1.81 -12.76
C ASN A 78 8.31 -1.74 -11.39
N LEU A 79 9.65 -1.79 -11.31
CA LEU A 79 10.42 -1.72 -10.06
C LEU A 79 10.15 -2.86 -9.06
N GLY A 80 9.50 -3.94 -9.49
CA GLY A 80 9.05 -5.02 -8.60
C GLY A 80 7.69 -4.76 -7.94
N LEU A 81 6.99 -3.67 -8.29
CA LEU A 81 5.62 -3.44 -7.82
C LEU A 81 4.65 -4.43 -8.50
N THR A 82 3.81 -5.04 -7.68
CA THR A 82 2.75 -5.97 -8.07
C THR A 82 1.37 -5.33 -8.06
N ASN A 83 1.18 -4.27 -7.28
CA ASN A 83 -0.10 -3.58 -7.14
C ASN A 83 0.12 -2.07 -7.21
N PHE A 84 -0.41 -1.40 -8.23
CA PHE A 84 -0.37 0.05 -8.36
C PHE A 84 -1.44 0.50 -9.36
N ARG A 85 -1.71 1.81 -9.42
CA ARG A 85 -2.77 2.35 -10.28
C ARG A 85 -2.21 2.72 -11.65
N GLY A 86 -2.94 2.34 -12.71
CA GLY A 86 -2.60 2.70 -14.08
C GLY A 86 -1.60 1.73 -14.71
N ILE A 87 -0.89 2.20 -15.74
CA ILE A 87 -0.03 1.37 -16.60
C ILE A 87 1.42 1.33 -16.09
N LYS A 88 1.90 2.45 -15.52
CA LYS A 88 3.25 2.60 -14.98
C LYS A 88 3.20 3.13 -13.55
N PRO A 89 4.12 2.69 -12.66
CA PRO A 89 4.12 3.12 -11.27
C PRO A 89 4.47 4.61 -11.15
N LYS A 90 3.87 5.28 -10.17
CA LYS A 90 4.22 6.67 -9.79
C LYS A 90 5.25 6.69 -8.65
N LYS A 91 5.96 7.80 -8.49
CA LYS A 91 6.95 8.00 -7.41
C LYS A 91 6.33 7.75 -6.02
N GLU A 92 5.12 8.25 -5.78
CA GLU A 92 4.37 8.03 -4.53
C GLU A 92 4.02 6.56 -4.26
N GLU A 93 3.99 5.72 -5.29
CA GLU A 93 3.62 4.31 -5.15
C GLU A 93 4.80 3.43 -4.75
N VAL A 94 6.04 3.86 -5.01
CA VAL A 94 7.23 3.06 -4.70
C VAL A 94 7.56 2.99 -3.22
N VAL A 95 7.01 3.89 -2.41
CA VAL A 95 7.18 3.92 -0.94
C VAL A 95 6.10 3.12 -0.21
N ILE A 96 5.11 2.58 -0.92
CA ILE A 96 3.99 1.87 -0.33
C ILE A 96 4.31 0.37 -0.26
N ALA A 97 4.59 -0.15 0.93
CA ALA A 97 4.95 -1.56 1.14
C ALA A 97 3.96 -2.57 0.53
N LYS A 98 2.65 -2.30 0.64
CA LYS A 98 1.59 -3.15 0.06
C LYS A 98 1.75 -3.35 -1.45
N ASN A 99 2.33 -2.38 -2.15
CA ASN A 99 2.51 -2.45 -3.60
C ASN A 99 3.54 -3.50 -4.02
N TYR A 100 4.31 -4.04 -3.07
CA TYR A 100 5.28 -5.12 -3.29
C TYR A 100 4.79 -6.48 -2.77
N TYR A 101 3.53 -6.60 -2.37
CA TYR A 101 2.99 -7.85 -1.83
C TYR A 101 2.67 -8.83 -2.96
N ASN A 102 2.96 -10.11 -2.76
CA ASN A 102 2.43 -11.15 -3.63
C ASN A 102 0.95 -11.44 -3.30
N LYS A 103 0.31 -12.30 -4.09
CA LYS A 103 -1.11 -12.61 -3.95
C LYS A 103 -1.41 -13.26 -2.60
N GLU A 104 -0.57 -14.18 -2.16
CA GLU A 104 -0.71 -14.92 -0.91
C GLU A 104 -0.59 -13.98 0.30
N GLU A 105 0.38 -13.08 0.31
CA GLU A 105 0.56 -12.05 1.34
C GLU A 105 -0.61 -11.09 1.39
N LEU A 106 -1.14 -10.66 0.24
CA LEU A 106 -2.36 -9.85 0.20
C LEU A 106 -3.56 -10.58 0.78
N THR A 107 -3.74 -11.86 0.42
CA THR A 107 -4.83 -12.68 0.95
C THR A 107 -4.70 -12.85 2.45
N GLN A 108 -3.49 -13.16 2.96
CA GLN A 108 -3.24 -13.29 4.39
C GLN A 108 -3.46 -11.97 5.13
N LEU A 109 -2.99 -10.86 4.57
CA LEU A 109 -3.21 -9.53 5.12
C LEU A 109 -4.71 -9.24 5.22
N ASN A 110 -5.47 -9.42 4.15
CA ASN A 110 -6.91 -9.17 4.17
C ASN A 110 -7.63 -10.07 5.18
N ALA A 111 -7.27 -11.35 5.25
CA ALA A 111 -7.88 -12.29 6.19
C ALA A 111 -7.59 -11.93 7.66
N LEU A 112 -6.35 -11.55 7.97
CA LEU A 112 -5.96 -11.13 9.32
C LEU A 112 -6.76 -9.91 9.79
N VAL A 113 -7.01 -9.00 8.86
CA VAL A 113 -7.68 -7.74 9.11
C VAL A 113 -9.16 -7.94 9.32
N GLU A 114 -9.83 -8.67 8.44
CA GLU A 114 -11.26 -8.96 8.60
C GLU A 114 -11.52 -9.68 9.93
N GLN A 115 -10.65 -10.61 10.33
CA GLN A 115 -10.71 -11.23 11.66
C GLN A 115 -10.52 -10.23 12.81
N TYR A 116 -9.58 -9.30 12.68
CA TYR A 116 -9.39 -8.26 13.69
C TYR A 116 -10.58 -7.29 13.77
N LEU A 117 -11.22 -6.96 12.64
CA LEU A 117 -12.47 -6.18 12.62
C LEU A 117 -13.61 -6.95 13.31
N ILE A 118 -13.67 -8.27 13.16
CA ILE A 118 -14.58 -9.16 13.91
C ILE A 118 -14.36 -9.02 15.40
N PHE A 119 -13.13 -9.19 15.84
CA PHE A 119 -12.76 -9.03 17.23
C PHE A 119 -13.13 -7.64 17.77
N ALA A 120 -12.80 -6.56 17.06
CA ALA A 120 -13.06 -5.19 17.50
C ALA A 120 -14.57 -4.91 17.66
N THR A 121 -15.41 -5.40 16.75
CA THR A 121 -16.88 -5.28 16.89
C THR A 121 -17.40 -6.02 18.11
N GLU A 122 -16.84 -7.19 18.44
CA GLU A 122 -17.26 -7.89 19.66
C GLU A 122 -16.85 -7.14 20.93
N GLN A 123 -15.71 -6.45 20.93
CA GLN A 123 -15.36 -5.56 22.06
C GLN A 123 -16.36 -4.40 22.18
N ALA A 124 -16.75 -3.80 21.05
CA ALA A 124 -17.75 -2.73 21.00
C ALA A 124 -19.12 -3.19 21.53
N ARG A 125 -19.63 -4.33 21.04
CA ARG A 125 -20.90 -4.94 21.46
C ARG A 125 -20.97 -5.23 22.96
N ARG A 126 -19.83 -5.64 23.53
CA ARG A 126 -19.69 -5.90 24.97
C ARG A 126 -19.60 -4.62 25.81
N ARG A 127 -19.69 -3.46 25.18
CA ARG A 127 -19.61 -2.14 25.80
C ARG A 127 -18.33 -1.94 26.61
N ILE A 128 -17.21 -2.43 26.09
CA ILE A 128 -15.89 -2.27 26.71
C ILE A 128 -15.28 -0.96 26.17
N PRO A 129 -15.14 0.11 26.97
CA PRO A 129 -14.42 1.31 26.53
C PRO A 129 -12.95 0.97 26.34
N MET A 130 -12.36 1.49 25.26
CA MET A 130 -10.98 1.20 24.87
C MET A 130 -10.19 2.49 24.70
N LYS A 131 -9.00 2.52 25.27
CA LYS A 131 -7.94 3.47 24.96
C LYS A 131 -7.10 2.97 23.79
N MET A 132 -6.32 3.86 23.18
CA MET A 132 -5.35 3.51 22.14
C MET A 132 -4.37 2.42 22.62
N SER A 133 -3.92 2.50 23.89
CA SER A 133 -3.05 1.49 24.50
C SER A 133 -3.73 0.12 24.62
N ASP A 134 -4.99 0.08 25.06
CA ASP A 134 -5.77 -1.16 25.16
C ASP A 134 -5.86 -1.86 23.81
N TRP A 135 -6.12 -1.10 22.75
CA TRP A 135 -6.15 -1.60 21.38
C TRP A 135 -4.80 -2.15 20.90
N ASN A 136 -3.67 -1.52 21.29
CA ASN A 136 -2.34 -2.05 20.98
C ASN A 136 -2.11 -3.42 21.63
N GLU A 137 -2.52 -3.56 22.90
CA GLU A 137 -2.41 -4.80 23.66
C GLU A 137 -3.32 -5.88 23.10
N LYS A 138 -4.56 -5.54 22.73
CA LYS A 138 -5.48 -6.47 22.06
C LYS A 138 -4.94 -6.93 20.71
N LEU A 139 -4.38 -6.02 19.92
CA LEU A 139 -3.73 -6.40 18.65
C LEU A 139 -2.57 -7.36 18.91
N HIS A 140 -1.72 -7.06 19.90
CA HIS A 140 -0.60 -7.94 20.25
C HIS A 140 -1.11 -9.35 20.61
N GLY A 141 -2.06 -9.46 21.55
CA GLY A 141 -2.65 -10.74 21.93
C GLY A 141 -3.35 -11.46 20.77
N PHE A 142 -4.05 -10.72 19.91
CA PHE A 142 -4.69 -11.27 18.70
C PHE A 142 -3.65 -11.88 17.75
N LEU A 143 -2.54 -11.18 17.49
CA LEU A 143 -1.45 -11.71 16.66
C LEU A 143 -0.81 -12.95 17.30
N THR A 144 -0.63 -12.96 18.62
CA THR A 144 -0.07 -14.11 19.36
C THR A 144 -0.96 -15.34 19.23
N ILE A 145 -2.27 -15.20 19.43
CA ILE A 145 -3.24 -16.32 19.34
C ILE A 145 -3.32 -16.88 17.91
N ASN A 146 -3.01 -16.06 16.90
CA ASN A 146 -2.97 -16.48 15.50
C ASN A 146 -1.60 -17.06 15.08
N ASP A 147 -0.73 -17.40 16.04
CA ASP A 147 0.63 -17.91 15.82
C ASP A 147 1.44 -17.06 14.82
N ARG A 148 1.25 -15.73 14.87
CA ARG A 148 1.96 -14.80 13.97
C ARG A 148 3.26 -14.34 14.60
N ASN A 149 4.25 -14.08 13.75
CA ASN A 149 5.44 -13.38 14.14
C ASN A 149 5.07 -11.94 14.53
N ILE A 150 5.53 -11.50 15.70
CA ILE A 150 5.24 -10.15 16.20
C ILE A 150 6.54 -9.37 16.25
N LEU A 151 6.49 -8.15 15.70
CA LEU A 151 7.59 -7.21 15.74
C LEU A 151 7.94 -6.88 17.20
N GLN A 152 9.19 -7.15 17.60
CA GLN A 152 9.70 -6.94 18.96
C GLN A 152 10.54 -5.65 19.08
N ASP A 153 11.04 -5.12 17.97
CA ASP A 153 11.90 -3.95 17.90
C ASP A 153 11.40 -2.95 16.83
N ALA A 154 12.17 -1.89 16.54
CA ALA A 154 11.78 -0.89 15.56
C ALA A 154 11.98 -1.34 14.10
N GLY A 155 12.49 -2.54 13.86
CA GLY A 155 13.03 -2.98 12.57
C GLY A 155 14.44 -2.45 12.30
N LYS A 156 15.03 -2.87 11.18
CA LYS A 156 16.43 -2.55 10.82
C LYS A 156 16.56 -1.33 9.90
N ILE A 157 15.48 -0.94 9.21
CA ILE A 157 15.48 0.12 8.20
C ILE A 157 14.50 1.21 8.63
N SER A 158 14.98 2.45 8.74
CA SER A 158 14.13 3.60 9.04
C SER A 158 13.25 3.98 7.85
N HIS A 159 12.18 4.72 8.13
CA HIS A 159 11.29 5.19 7.08
C HIS A 159 12.03 6.13 6.11
N GLU A 160 12.84 7.04 6.63
CA GLU A 160 13.60 8.02 5.87
C GLU A 160 14.58 7.34 4.92
N LEU A 161 15.32 6.34 5.42
CA LEU A 161 16.26 5.56 4.61
C LEU A 161 15.52 4.77 3.52
N MET A 162 14.37 4.20 3.84
CA MET A 162 13.55 3.51 2.84
C MET A 162 13.10 4.46 1.73
N VAL A 163 12.63 5.67 2.08
CA VAL A 163 12.20 6.68 1.10
C VAL A 163 13.38 7.06 0.20
N GLU A 164 14.55 7.34 0.76
CA GLU A 164 15.76 7.65 -0.02
C GLU A 164 16.11 6.53 -1.02
N ILE A 165 16.13 5.27 -0.55
CA ILE A 165 16.38 4.11 -1.41
C ILE A 165 15.33 4.00 -2.52
N ALA A 166 14.06 4.17 -2.18
CA ALA A 166 12.95 3.99 -3.09
C ALA A 166 12.92 5.06 -4.18
N GLU A 167 13.11 6.32 -3.80
CA GLU A 167 13.14 7.45 -4.73
C GLU A 167 14.34 7.36 -5.67
N LYS A 168 15.54 7.04 -5.15
CA LYS A 168 16.74 6.89 -5.97
C LYS A 168 16.56 5.83 -7.06
N LYS A 169 16.00 4.68 -6.70
CA LYS A 169 15.72 3.60 -7.66
C LYS A 169 14.62 3.98 -8.65
N PHE A 170 13.61 4.74 -8.22
CA PHE A 170 12.59 5.26 -9.14
C PHE A 170 13.18 6.20 -10.18
N ASP A 171 14.07 7.11 -9.78
CA ASP A 171 14.70 8.07 -10.70
C ASP A 171 15.62 7.34 -11.71
N GLU A 172 16.32 6.29 -11.27
CA GLU A 172 17.10 5.41 -12.14
C GLU A 172 16.19 4.70 -13.16
N TYR A 173 15.08 4.12 -12.71
CA TYR A 173 14.08 3.48 -13.57
C TYR A 173 13.51 4.42 -14.62
N LYS A 174 13.16 5.66 -14.24
CA LYS A 174 12.68 6.68 -15.18
C LYS A 174 13.73 7.05 -16.23
N SER A 175 15.00 7.10 -15.84
CA SER A 175 16.11 7.39 -16.74
C SER A 175 16.31 6.27 -17.76
N ILE A 176 16.17 5.01 -17.35
CA ILE A 176 16.27 3.84 -18.24
C ILE A 176 15.09 3.81 -19.22
N GLU A 177 13.86 4.02 -18.74
CA GLU A 177 12.68 4.08 -19.63
C GLU A 177 12.83 5.17 -20.69
N ALA A 178 13.29 6.37 -20.31
CA ALA A 178 13.45 7.47 -21.24
C ALA A 178 14.46 7.17 -22.35
N ARG A 179 15.54 6.44 -22.04
CA ARG A 179 16.53 6.01 -23.05
C ARG A 179 15.94 4.97 -24.01
N GLN A 180 15.18 4.01 -23.49
CA GLN A 180 14.53 2.98 -24.31
C GLN A 180 13.48 3.56 -25.25
N ASP A 181 12.71 4.55 -24.81
CA ASP A 181 11.72 5.23 -25.65
C ASP A 181 12.41 5.98 -26.82
N VAL A 182 13.55 6.63 -26.57
CA VAL A 182 14.35 7.30 -27.62
C VAL A 182 14.94 6.30 -28.61
N ASP A 183 15.56 5.22 -28.12
CA ASP A 183 16.12 4.17 -29.00
C ASP A 183 15.02 3.55 -29.89
N PHE A 184 13.82 3.35 -29.36
CA PHE A 184 12.69 2.82 -30.13
C PHE A 184 12.22 3.80 -31.22
N ASP A 185 12.12 5.09 -30.90
CA ASP A 185 11.74 6.12 -31.87
C ASP A 185 12.78 6.24 -32.99
N GLU A 186 14.08 6.19 -32.68
CA GLU A 186 15.15 6.19 -33.68
C GLU A 186 15.11 4.95 -34.59
N ILE A 187 14.89 3.76 -34.01
CA ILE A 187 14.74 2.51 -34.79
C ILE A 187 13.50 2.59 -35.69
N ALA A 188 12.37 3.08 -35.18
CA ALA A 188 11.14 3.22 -35.95
C ALA A 188 11.31 4.21 -37.12
N LEU A 189 11.96 5.35 -36.89
CA LEU A 189 12.27 6.33 -37.92
C LEU A 189 13.20 5.76 -39.00
N SER A 190 14.28 5.08 -38.62
CA SER A 190 15.21 4.45 -39.56
C SER A 190 14.55 3.34 -40.40
N ALA A 191 13.62 2.57 -39.81
CA ALA A 191 12.83 1.57 -40.52
C ALA A 191 11.88 2.24 -41.54
N ILE A 192 11.21 3.33 -41.16
CA ILE A 192 10.33 4.08 -42.05
C ILE A 192 11.12 4.68 -43.24
N GLU A 193 12.30 5.24 -42.99
CA GLU A 193 13.17 5.78 -44.05
C GLU A 193 13.67 4.68 -44.99
N SER A 194 14.07 3.53 -44.45
CA SER A 194 14.49 2.37 -45.25
C SER A 194 13.36 1.87 -46.15
N VAL A 195 12.12 1.83 -45.64
CA VAL A 195 10.93 1.44 -46.41
C VAL A 195 10.60 2.48 -47.50
N LYS A 196 10.72 3.77 -47.22
CA LYS A 196 10.57 4.84 -48.23
C LYS A 196 11.62 4.73 -49.34
N ASN A 197 12.87 4.49 -48.99
CA ASN A 197 13.98 4.39 -49.94
C ASN A 197 13.92 3.12 -50.79
N SER A 198 13.31 2.04 -50.29
CA SER A 198 13.10 0.79 -51.03
C SER A 198 11.94 0.84 -52.05
N GLY A 199 11.26 1.98 -52.21
CA GLY A 199 10.23 2.18 -53.23
C GLY A 199 8.92 1.40 -53.03
N ARG A 200 8.71 0.77 -51.86
CA ARG A 200 7.57 -0.15 -51.60
C ARG A 200 6.31 0.48 -50.99
N VAL A 201 6.22 1.80 -50.83
CA VAL A 201 5.04 2.42 -50.18
C VAL A 201 4.01 2.93 -51.18
N LYS A 202 2.90 2.18 -51.35
CA LYS A 202 1.61 2.78 -51.75
C LYS A 202 1.04 3.53 -50.55
N ILE A 203 0.99 4.85 -50.63
CA ILE A 203 0.41 5.71 -49.58
C ILE A 203 -1.08 5.38 -49.45
N ILE A 204 -1.48 4.67 -48.38
CA ILE A 204 -2.89 4.54 -48.01
C ILE A 204 -3.24 5.78 -47.20
N ASN A 205 -4.02 6.66 -47.81
CA ASN A 205 -4.43 7.95 -47.28
C ASN A 205 -5.52 7.75 -46.22
N ILE A 206 -5.14 7.53 -44.95
CA ILE A 206 -6.10 7.40 -43.85
C ILE A 206 -6.58 8.81 -43.47
N LYS A 207 -7.72 9.21 -44.04
CA LYS A 207 -8.43 10.43 -43.65
C LYS A 207 -8.76 10.38 -42.16
N LYS A 208 -8.37 11.44 -41.44
CA LYS A 208 -8.72 11.77 -40.06
C LYS A 208 -10.17 11.39 -39.71
N VAL A 209 -10.34 10.40 -38.84
CA VAL A 209 -11.57 10.24 -38.05
C VAL A 209 -11.47 11.24 -36.89
N LYS A 210 -12.19 12.36 -37.02
CA LYS A 210 -12.49 13.24 -35.89
C LYS A 210 -13.46 12.50 -34.97
N LEU A 211 -13.04 12.18 -33.75
CA LEU A 211 -13.94 11.79 -32.67
C LEU A 211 -14.51 13.08 -32.05
N LYS A 212 -15.85 13.19 -32.10
CA LYS A 212 -16.66 14.03 -31.22
C LYS A 212 -16.88 13.29 -29.90
#